data_AF-A0A9X5XLG0-F1
#
_entry.id   AF-A0A9X5XLG0-F1
#
_cell.length_a   1.000
_cell.length_b   1.000
_cell.length_c   1.000
_cell.angle_alpha   90.00
_cell.angle_beta   90.00
_cell.angle_gamma   90.00
#
_symmetry.space_group_name_H-M   'P 1'
#
loop_
_entity.id
_entity.type
_entity.pdbx_description
1 polymer ?
#
loop_
_entity_poly.entity_id
_entity_poly.type
_entity_poly.pdbx_seq_one_letter_code
_entity_poly.pdbx_strand_id
1 'polypeptide(L)'
;DLEPEQVTLPDELRAVVDGEVVVVDAADAVVVDSPDLLPFTGGMPLLPVRPARAADLAELFQVRRLSESVTGEVTSEGAEHDVPESVRVLLGPSTPTSYVEHEELVVDGTELDWRRTRDGVLHAATLEGVAAGLAWAAGQWPRRFEVAALLEDPSRTEELARDRWFD
;
A
#
# COMPACT_ATOMS: atom_id res chain seq x y z
N ASP A 1 -40.51 3.51 1.29
CA ASP A 1 -39.38 4.44 1.13
C ASP A 1 -39.05 5.08 2.45
N LEU A 2 -37.78 5.09 2.82
CA LEU A 2 -37.24 5.90 3.90
C LEU A 2 -36.90 7.28 3.33
N GLU A 3 -37.25 8.34 4.05
CA GLU A 3 -36.83 9.69 3.69
C GLU A 3 -35.30 9.81 3.87
N PRO A 4 -34.56 10.53 3.01
CA PRO A 4 -33.09 10.62 3.10
C PRO A 4 -32.59 11.08 4.47
N GLU A 5 -33.39 11.89 5.16
CA GLU A 5 -33.12 12.44 6.50
C GLU A 5 -33.26 11.39 7.62
N GLN A 6 -33.89 10.24 7.34
CA GLN A 6 -34.07 9.13 8.27
C GLN A 6 -32.99 8.05 8.12
N VAL A 7 -32.06 8.22 7.17
CA VAL A 7 -30.94 7.30 6.96
C VAL A 7 -29.84 7.63 7.96
N THR A 8 -29.68 6.79 8.97
CA THR A 8 -28.51 6.82 9.87
C THR A 8 -27.38 5.97 9.29
N LEU A 9 -26.18 6.17 9.81
CA LEU A 9 -25.09 5.23 9.58
C LEU A 9 -25.45 3.85 10.13
N PRO A 10 -24.96 2.76 9.51
CA PRO A 10 -25.14 1.43 10.05
C PRO A 10 -24.31 1.27 11.33
N ASP A 11 -24.90 0.65 12.35
CA ASP A 11 -24.18 0.29 13.59
C ASP A 11 -23.22 -0.89 13.37
N GLU A 12 -23.48 -1.70 12.35
CA GLU A 12 -22.69 -2.89 12.02
C GLU A 12 -22.18 -2.86 10.56
N LEU A 13 -20.94 -3.27 10.36
CA LEU A 13 -20.29 -3.33 9.05
C LEU A 13 -19.84 -4.75 8.73
N ARG A 14 -19.84 -5.09 7.44
CA ARG A 14 -19.17 -6.30 6.94
C ARG A 14 -17.69 -5.99 6.74
N ALA A 15 -16.85 -6.70 7.47
CA ALA A 15 -15.41 -6.56 7.45
C ALA A 15 -14.72 -7.89 7.15
N VAL A 16 -13.43 -7.83 6.87
CA VAL A 16 -12.56 -9.01 6.68
C VAL A 16 -11.63 -9.12 7.88
N VAL A 17 -11.66 -10.25 8.58
CA VAL A 17 -10.73 -10.61 9.66
C VAL A 17 -9.96 -11.83 9.23
N ASP A 18 -8.64 -11.71 9.08
CA ASP A 18 -7.74 -12.82 8.72
C ASP A 18 -8.21 -13.65 7.49
N GLY A 19 -8.82 -12.97 6.52
CA GLY A 19 -9.32 -13.56 5.27
C GLY A 19 -10.80 -13.97 5.28
N GLU A 20 -11.46 -13.95 6.45
CA GLU A 20 -12.86 -14.33 6.61
C GLU A 20 -13.78 -13.11 6.71
N VAL A 21 -14.95 -13.19 6.05
CA VAL A 21 -15.94 -12.10 6.11
C VAL A 21 -16.81 -12.24 7.35
N VAL A 22 -16.82 -11.21 8.20
CA VAL A 22 -17.58 -11.15 9.45
C VAL A 22 -18.41 -9.86 9.52
N VAL A 23 -19.40 -9.84 10.42
CA VAL A 23 -20.13 -8.61 10.79
C VAL A 23 -19.58 -8.14 12.12
N VAL A 24 -19.22 -6.86 12.22
CA VAL A 24 -18.64 -6.22 13.40
C VAL A 24 -19.33 -4.90 13.69
N ASP A 25 -19.17 -4.39 14.92
CA ASP A 25 -19.53 -3.01 15.24
C ASP A 25 -18.74 -2.05 14.34
N ALA A 26 -19.40 -1.00 13.84
CA ALA A 26 -18.77 0.00 12.99
C ALA A 26 -17.56 0.66 13.68
N ALA A 27 -17.58 0.85 15.00
CA ALA A 27 -16.50 1.45 15.77
C ALA A 27 -15.22 0.60 15.81
N ASP A 28 -15.34 -0.71 15.58
CA ASP A 28 -14.20 -1.63 15.56
C ASP A 28 -13.54 -1.71 14.17
N ALA A 29 -14.29 -1.41 13.11
CA ALA A 29 -13.83 -1.54 11.72
C ALA A 29 -12.76 -0.50 11.35
N VAL A 30 -11.82 -0.90 10.49
CA VAL A 30 -10.71 -0.05 10.03
C VAL A 30 -10.59 -0.10 8.52
N VAL A 31 -10.49 1.07 7.87
CA VAL A 31 -10.20 1.14 6.43
C VAL A 31 -8.71 0.96 6.20
N VAL A 32 -8.34 -0.01 5.35
CA VAL A 32 -6.95 -0.20 4.92
C VAL A 32 -6.66 0.76 3.77
N ASP A 33 -5.86 1.78 4.06
CA ASP A 33 -5.52 2.84 3.10
C ASP A 33 -4.12 2.71 2.49
N SER A 34 -3.27 1.82 3.05
CA SER A 34 -1.96 1.52 2.50
C SER A 34 -1.57 0.05 2.69
N PRO A 35 -1.12 -0.66 1.62
CA PRO A 35 -0.84 -2.09 1.67
C PRO A 35 0.42 -2.46 2.48
N ASP A 36 1.38 -1.54 2.64
CA ASP A 36 2.56 -1.75 3.51
C ASP A 36 2.20 -1.90 4.99
N LEU A 37 0.99 -1.53 5.40
CA LEU A 37 0.53 -1.64 6.77
C LEU A 37 -0.20 -2.97 7.08
N LEU A 38 -0.45 -3.81 6.07
CA LEU A 38 -1.15 -5.09 6.24
C LEU A 38 -0.51 -6.03 7.28
N PRO A 39 0.82 -6.08 7.47
CA PRO A 39 1.42 -6.94 8.50
C PRO A 39 1.04 -6.57 9.94
N PHE A 40 0.59 -5.34 10.21
CA PHE A 40 0.03 -4.93 11.52
C PHE A 40 -1.41 -5.43 11.73
N THR A 41 -1.93 -6.16 10.74
CA THR A 41 -3.26 -6.71 10.48
C THR A 41 -3.97 -7.58 11.51
N GLY A 42 -3.19 -8.34 12.28
CA GLY A 42 -3.67 -9.60 12.85
C GLY A 42 -4.93 -9.45 13.70
N GLY A 43 -6.01 -10.14 13.32
CA GLY A 43 -7.28 -10.12 14.05
C GLY A 43 -8.10 -8.83 13.96
N MET A 44 -7.64 -7.81 13.22
CA MET A 44 -8.40 -6.56 13.05
C MET A 44 -9.47 -6.71 11.96
N PRO A 45 -10.67 -6.12 12.14
CA PRO A 45 -11.70 -6.11 11.12
C PRO A 45 -11.45 -5.02 10.07
N LEU A 46 -11.05 -5.45 8.88
CA LEU A 46 -10.65 -4.57 7.79
C LEU A 46 -11.81 -4.28 6.83
N LEU A 47 -11.84 -3.07 6.30
CA LEU A 47 -12.67 -2.67 5.18
C LEU A 47 -11.78 -2.48 3.93
N PRO A 48 -11.62 -3.51 3.08
CA PRO A 48 -10.83 -3.40 1.87
C PRO A 48 -11.51 -2.46 0.88
N VAL A 49 -10.75 -1.52 0.35
CA VAL A 49 -11.24 -0.55 -0.63
C VAL A 49 -10.11 -0.15 -1.57
N ARG A 50 -10.46 0.38 -2.76
CA ARG A 50 -9.46 1.00 -3.62
C ARG A 50 -8.80 2.16 -2.85
N PRO A 51 -7.46 2.31 -2.91
CA PRO A 51 -6.74 3.37 -2.19
C PRO A 51 -7.32 4.77 -2.39
N ALA A 52 -7.68 5.12 -3.62
CA ALA A 52 -8.27 6.40 -3.98
C ALA A 52 -9.64 6.68 -3.32
N ARG A 53 -10.25 5.69 -2.68
CA ARG A 53 -11.56 5.78 -2.00
C ARG A 53 -11.44 5.54 -0.50
N ALA A 54 -10.24 5.31 0.03
CA ALA A 54 -10.05 4.98 1.43
C ALA A 54 -10.47 6.12 2.36
N ALA A 55 -10.07 7.36 2.04
CA ALA A 55 -10.50 8.53 2.80
C ALA A 55 -12.03 8.75 2.72
N ASP A 56 -12.60 8.67 1.52
CA ASP A 56 -14.06 8.81 1.33
C ASP A 56 -14.85 7.76 2.11
N LEU A 57 -14.37 6.51 2.13
CA LEU A 57 -15.04 5.41 2.83
C LEU A 57 -14.94 5.56 4.35
N ALA A 58 -13.76 5.94 4.83
CA ALA A 58 -13.51 6.21 6.25
C ALA A 58 -14.42 7.35 6.74
N GLU A 59 -14.50 8.44 6.00
CA GLU A 59 -15.40 9.56 6.30
C GLU A 59 -16.88 9.13 6.22
N LEU A 60 -17.27 8.38 5.19
CA LEU A 60 -18.65 7.94 5.02
C LEU A 60 -19.14 7.11 6.22
N PHE A 61 -18.31 6.17 6.71
CA PHE A 61 -18.66 5.33 7.84
C PHE A 61 -18.21 5.89 9.20
N GLN A 62 -17.54 7.05 9.21
CA GLN A 62 -16.94 7.65 10.41
C GLN A 62 -16.01 6.67 11.15
N VAL A 63 -15.24 5.89 10.39
CA VAL A 63 -14.27 4.90 10.90
C VAL A 63 -12.84 5.36 10.66
N ARG A 64 -11.90 4.82 11.43
CA ARG A 64 -10.48 5.19 11.32
C ARG A 64 -9.83 4.55 10.09
N ARG A 65 -8.81 5.21 9.57
CA ARG A 65 -7.86 4.60 8.62
C ARG A 65 -6.74 3.88 9.37
N LEU A 66 -6.21 2.83 8.77
CA LEU A 66 -5.11 2.08 9.38
C LEU A 66 -3.87 2.95 9.59
N SER A 67 -3.55 3.82 8.63
CA SER A 67 -2.43 4.77 8.74
C SER A 67 -2.56 5.82 9.85
N GLU A 68 -3.73 5.98 10.45
CA GLU A 68 -3.96 6.85 11.62
C GLU A 68 -3.69 6.12 12.93
N SER A 69 -3.68 4.78 12.91
CA SER A 69 -3.50 3.94 14.10
C SER A 69 -2.07 3.42 14.24
N VAL A 70 -1.32 3.37 13.13
CA VAL A 70 0.08 2.90 13.09
C VAL A 70 1.02 4.12 13.04
N THR A 71 2.01 4.17 13.94
CA THR A 71 3.06 5.20 13.90
C THR A 71 3.87 5.06 12.64
N GLY A 72 4.27 3.83 12.33
CA GLY A 72 4.99 3.42 11.14
C GLY A 72 6.43 3.93 11.15
N GLU A 73 7.06 3.98 12.33
CA GLU A 73 8.42 4.47 12.52
C GLU A 73 9.43 3.41 12.10
N VAL A 74 10.33 3.78 11.19
CA VAL A 74 11.45 2.94 10.76
C VAL A 74 12.57 3.09 11.79
N THR A 75 13.00 1.98 12.39
CA THR A 75 14.04 1.96 13.43
C THR A 75 15.34 1.28 12.99
N SER A 76 15.33 0.70 11.80
CA SER A 76 16.45 0.04 11.13
C SER A 76 17.30 1.05 10.35
N GLU A 77 18.59 0.75 10.21
CA GLU A 77 19.51 1.50 9.34
C GLU A 77 19.48 0.91 7.94
N GLY A 78 19.52 1.78 6.92
CA GLY A 78 19.56 1.36 5.52
C GLY A 78 20.44 2.27 4.67
N ALA A 79 20.71 1.83 3.44
CA ALA A 79 21.51 2.55 2.46
C ALA A 79 20.60 3.18 1.39
N GLU A 80 20.92 4.38 0.92
CA GLU A 80 20.16 5.01 -0.17
C GLU A 80 20.61 4.49 -1.54
N HIS A 81 19.65 4.21 -2.42
CA HIS A 81 19.85 3.74 -3.78
C HIS A 81 19.01 4.56 -4.77
N ASP A 82 19.59 4.86 -5.94
CA ASP A 82 18.85 5.48 -7.05
C ASP A 82 17.86 4.50 -7.66
N VAL A 83 16.68 4.99 -8.04
CA VAL A 83 15.72 4.22 -8.83
C VAL A 83 16.22 4.12 -10.28
N PRO A 84 16.34 2.90 -10.85
CA PRO A 84 16.79 2.72 -12.23
C PRO A 84 15.94 3.50 -13.25
N GLU A 85 16.59 4.00 -14.29
CA GLU A 85 15.92 4.78 -15.33
C GLU A 85 14.79 4.00 -16.02
N SER A 86 14.99 2.71 -16.29
CA SER A 86 13.97 1.82 -16.87
C SER A 86 12.68 1.81 -16.04
N VAL A 87 12.80 1.77 -14.70
CA VAL A 87 11.67 1.81 -13.77
C VAL A 87 11.00 3.18 -13.78
N ARG A 88 11.77 4.27 -13.79
CA ARG A 88 11.21 5.63 -13.88
C ARG A 88 10.49 5.87 -15.21
N VAL A 89 11.00 5.32 -16.31
CA VAL A 89 10.33 5.35 -17.62
C VAL A 89 9.03 4.55 -17.59
N LEU A 90 9.03 3.37 -16.94
CA LEU A 90 7.84 2.54 -16.80
C LEU A 90 6.73 3.22 -15.97
N LEU A 91 7.09 3.77 -14.80
CA LEU A 91 6.14 4.27 -13.81
C LEU A 91 5.81 5.76 -14.00
N GLY A 92 6.65 6.49 -14.72
CA GLY A 92 6.45 7.89 -15.07
C GLY A 92 6.99 8.89 -14.03
N PRO A 93 6.67 10.19 -14.19
CA PRO A 93 7.32 11.27 -13.45
C PRO A 93 6.99 11.35 -11.95
N SER A 94 5.96 10.63 -11.49
CA SER A 94 5.62 10.54 -10.07
C SER A 94 6.47 9.51 -9.30
N THR A 95 7.34 8.78 -10.01
CA THR A 95 8.23 7.78 -9.39
C THR A 95 9.27 8.46 -8.50
N PRO A 96 9.47 8.00 -7.26
CA PRO A 96 10.60 8.43 -6.44
C PRO A 96 11.94 8.34 -7.20
N THR A 97 12.86 9.26 -6.91
CA THR A 97 14.19 9.22 -7.52
C THR A 97 15.13 8.25 -6.83
N SER A 98 14.91 8.00 -5.54
CA SER A 98 15.67 7.09 -4.70
C SER A 98 14.77 6.33 -3.71
N TYR A 99 15.32 5.30 -3.10
CA TYR A 99 14.76 4.53 -1.99
C TYR A 99 15.87 4.14 -1.00
N VAL A 100 15.49 3.73 0.20
CA VAL A 100 16.41 3.23 1.23
C VAL A 100 16.26 1.71 1.31
N GLU A 101 17.33 0.99 1.01
CA GLU A 101 17.42 -0.47 1.12
C GLU A 101 17.91 -0.87 2.51
N HIS A 102 17.28 -1.86 3.11
CA HIS A 102 17.60 -2.42 4.43
C HIS A 102 17.92 -3.90 4.26
N GLU A 103 18.87 -4.43 5.02
CA GLU A 103 19.02 -5.89 5.11
C GLU A 103 17.79 -6.53 5.80
N GLU A 104 17.27 -5.84 6.82
CA GLU A 104 16.05 -6.18 7.55
C GLU A 104 15.32 -4.89 7.92
N LEU A 105 14.14 -4.66 7.32
CA LEU A 105 13.35 -3.46 7.57
C LEU A 105 12.41 -3.70 8.76
N VAL A 106 12.73 -3.06 9.89
CA VAL A 106 11.92 -3.09 11.11
C VAL A 106 11.16 -1.78 11.30
N VAL A 107 9.83 -1.91 11.39
CA VAL A 107 8.88 -0.81 11.58
C VAL A 107 7.99 -1.09 12.78
N ASP A 108 8.01 -0.21 13.78
CA ASP A 108 7.32 -0.40 15.06
C ASP A 108 7.54 -1.81 15.66
N GLY A 109 8.74 -2.37 15.50
CA GLY A 109 9.10 -3.72 15.97
C GLY A 109 8.58 -4.89 15.12
N THR A 110 7.99 -4.62 13.96
CA THR A 110 7.53 -5.63 12.98
C THR A 110 8.41 -5.58 11.73
N GLU A 111 8.86 -6.74 11.25
CA GLU A 111 9.58 -6.86 9.98
C GLU A 111 8.61 -6.65 8.80
N LEU A 112 9.00 -5.80 7.85
CA LEU A 112 8.23 -5.50 6.64
C LEU A 112 9.11 -5.66 5.39
N ASP A 113 8.49 -6.02 4.27
CA ASP A 113 9.18 -6.00 2.96
C ASP A 113 9.44 -4.57 2.48
N TRP A 114 8.54 -3.64 2.80
CA TRP A 114 8.63 -2.23 2.43
C TRP A 114 7.75 -1.34 3.29
N ARG A 115 8.08 -0.05 3.32
CA ARG A 115 7.35 0.99 4.05
C ARG A 115 7.50 2.32 3.33
N ARG A 116 6.41 3.05 3.11
CA ARG A 116 6.47 4.45 2.62
C ARG A 116 6.08 5.44 3.71
N THR A 117 7.06 6.10 4.30
CA THR A 117 6.85 7.03 5.42
C THR A 117 6.05 8.27 4.99
N ARG A 118 5.51 9.02 5.96
CA ARG A 118 4.61 10.16 5.70
C ARG A 118 5.30 11.32 4.95
N ASP A 119 6.60 11.47 5.11
CA ASP A 119 7.47 12.39 4.37
C ASP A 119 7.82 11.89 2.95
N GLY A 120 7.37 10.68 2.61
CA GLY A 120 7.41 10.14 1.25
C GLY A 120 8.61 9.26 0.94
N VAL A 121 9.50 9.03 1.90
CA VAL A 121 10.66 8.14 1.76
C VAL A 121 10.18 6.69 1.63
N LEU A 122 10.72 5.99 0.64
CA LEU A 122 10.49 4.55 0.46
C LEU A 122 11.62 3.78 1.12
N HIS A 123 11.27 2.90 2.06
CA HIS A 123 12.15 1.91 2.66
C HIS A 123 11.75 0.52 2.16
N ALA A 124 12.72 -0.36 1.90
CA ALA A 124 12.46 -1.74 1.50
C ALA A 124 13.59 -2.69 1.91
N ALA A 125 13.25 -3.95 2.16
CA ALA A 125 14.21 -5.01 2.50
C ALA A 125 14.27 -6.14 1.46
N THR A 126 13.39 -6.12 0.47
CA THR A 126 13.34 -7.12 -0.59
C THR A 126 13.16 -6.46 -1.95
N LEU A 127 13.58 -7.15 -3.02
CA LEU A 127 13.40 -6.67 -4.39
C LEU A 127 11.90 -6.47 -4.69
N GLU A 128 11.07 -7.41 -4.25
CA GLU A 128 9.61 -7.33 -4.34
C GLU A 128 9.06 -6.15 -3.53
N GLY A 129 9.64 -5.87 -2.36
CA GLY A 129 9.32 -4.71 -1.54
C GLY A 129 9.63 -3.38 -2.23
N VAL A 130 10.82 -3.25 -2.82
CA VAL A 130 11.19 -2.08 -3.65
C VAL A 130 10.18 -1.92 -4.78
N ALA A 131 9.86 -3.01 -5.47
CA ALA A 131 8.94 -2.98 -6.60
C ALA A 131 7.51 -2.57 -6.19
N ALA A 132 6.99 -3.14 -5.10
CA ALA A 132 5.69 -2.81 -4.54
C ALA A 132 5.64 -1.33 -4.08
N GLY A 133 6.67 -0.86 -3.39
CA GLY A 133 6.77 0.50 -2.90
C GLY A 133 6.86 1.55 -3.99
N LEU A 134 7.65 1.32 -5.03
CA LEU A 134 7.75 2.23 -6.18
C LEU A 134 6.44 2.28 -6.97
N ALA A 135 5.83 1.12 -7.24
CA ALA A 135 4.54 1.04 -7.91
C ALA A 135 3.44 1.74 -7.09
N TRP A 136 3.44 1.58 -5.77
CA TRP A 136 2.53 2.27 -4.85
C TRP A 136 2.74 3.78 -4.89
N ALA A 137 3.98 4.24 -4.72
CA ALA A 137 4.34 5.66 -4.73
C ALA A 137 3.96 6.36 -6.04
N ALA A 138 4.07 5.66 -7.17
CA ALA A 138 3.67 6.16 -8.49
C ALA A 138 2.16 6.04 -8.78
N GLY A 139 1.35 5.47 -7.88
CA GLY A 139 -0.08 5.24 -8.10
C GLY A 139 -0.39 4.14 -9.12
N GLN A 140 0.58 3.27 -9.40
CA GLN A 140 0.57 2.24 -10.44
C GLN A 140 0.66 0.84 -9.82
N TRP A 141 -0.07 0.58 -8.72
CA TRP A 141 -0.05 -0.68 -7.98
C TRP A 141 -0.08 -1.97 -8.83
N PRO A 142 -0.87 -2.06 -9.93
CA PRO A 142 -0.86 -3.24 -10.79
C PRO A 142 0.52 -3.58 -11.40
N ARG A 143 1.40 -2.58 -11.57
CA ARG A 143 2.70 -2.72 -12.25
C ARG A 143 3.83 -3.25 -11.37
N ARG A 144 3.59 -3.53 -10.09
CA ARG A 144 4.63 -4.00 -9.16
C ARG A 144 5.41 -5.22 -9.66
N PHE A 145 4.78 -6.10 -10.43
CA PHE A 145 5.47 -7.27 -11.01
C PHE A 145 6.34 -6.92 -12.22
N GLU A 146 5.92 -5.96 -13.07
CA GLU A 146 6.78 -5.44 -14.14
C GLU A 146 8.00 -4.72 -13.55
N VAL A 147 7.80 -3.97 -12.47
CA VAL A 147 8.89 -3.30 -11.76
C VAL A 147 9.87 -4.32 -11.19
N ALA A 148 9.38 -5.39 -10.53
CA ALA A 148 10.23 -6.46 -10.02
C ALA A 148 11.06 -7.10 -11.14
N ALA A 149 10.44 -7.41 -12.28
CA ALA A 149 11.13 -7.96 -13.44
C ALA A 149 12.22 -7.02 -13.99
N LEU A 150 12.01 -5.70 -13.97
CA LEU A 150 13.01 -4.71 -14.40
C LEU A 150 14.14 -4.50 -13.38
N LEU A 151 13.85 -4.64 -12.08
CA LEU A 151 14.86 -4.59 -11.03
C LEU A 151 15.75 -5.84 -11.10
N GLU A 152 15.18 -7.00 -11.43
CA GLU A 152 15.92 -8.25 -11.62
C GLU A 152 16.72 -8.26 -12.94
N ASP A 153 16.11 -7.82 -14.05
CA ASP A 153 16.76 -7.72 -15.35
C ASP A 153 16.34 -6.44 -16.11
N PRO A 154 17.18 -5.39 -16.09
CA PRO A 154 16.90 -4.13 -16.78
C PRO A 154 16.73 -4.26 -18.30
N SER A 155 17.25 -5.33 -18.92
CA SER A 155 17.19 -5.54 -20.36
C SER A 155 15.79 -5.89 -20.87
N ARG A 156 14.87 -6.29 -19.99
CA ARG A 156 13.48 -6.65 -20.31
C ARG A 156 12.59 -5.46 -20.69
N THR A 157 13.14 -4.25 -20.71
CA THR A 157 12.41 -3.01 -21.04
C THR A 157 11.63 -3.12 -22.36
N GLU A 158 12.24 -3.64 -23.43
CA GLU A 158 11.58 -3.76 -24.75
C GLU A 158 10.49 -4.83 -24.78
N GLU A 159 10.71 -5.95 -24.09
CA GLU A 159 9.75 -7.05 -23.95
C GLU A 159 8.49 -6.55 -23.25
N LEU A 160 8.64 -5.96 -22.06
CA LEU A 160 7.52 -5.42 -21.28
C LEU A 160 6.81 -4.29 -22.03
N ALA A 161 7.55 -3.45 -22.77
CA ALA A 161 6.95 -2.42 -23.60
C ALA A 161 6.07 -2.97 -24.74
N ARG A 162 6.41 -4.14 -25.27
CA ARG A 162 5.63 -4.82 -26.30
C ARG A 162 4.40 -5.51 -25.71
N ASP A 163 4.52 -6.15 -24.55
CA ASP A 163 3.40 -6.84 -23.90
C ASP A 163 2.27 -5.86 -23.54
N ARG A 164 2.61 -4.62 -23.17
CA ARG A 164 1.64 -3.54 -22.93
C ARG A 164 0.79 -3.12 -24.14
N TRP A 165 1.07 -3.62 -25.34
CA TRP A 165 0.18 -3.38 -26.49
C TRP A 165 -1.20 -4.04 -26.32
N PHE A 166 -1.35 -4.93 -25.33
CA PHE A 166 -2.55 -5.71 -25.09
C PHE A 166 -3.28 -5.40 -23.76
N ASP A 167 -2.77 -4.45 -22.97
CA ASP A 167 -3.38 -3.97 -21.72
C ASP A 167 -4.55 -2.98 -21.93
#